data_AF-A0A1D8RTK3-F1
#
_entry.id   AF-A0A1D8RTK3-F1
#
_cell.length_a   1.000
_cell.length_b   1.000
_cell.length_c   1.000
_cell.angle_alpha   90.00
_cell.angle_beta   90.00
_cell.angle_gamma   90.00
#
_symmetry.space_group_name_H-M   'P 1'
#
loop_
_entity.id
_entity.type
_entity.pdbx_description
1 polymer ?
#
loop_
_entity_poly.entity_id
_entity_poly.type
_entity_poly.pdbx_seq_one_letter_code
_entity_poly.pdbx_strand_id
1 'polypeptide(L)'
;MDISSLSALSKAAKSRAIVSLFSTDQTRVEQYSTSNAGLYLDFSKQNINVTELNQLFDLAEKSSLAEKINAQFCGEVINNTEKRAVLHTVLRAPDEKKQAILGAQADEVIATEQHMADIVNDISSGTLLSASGEKFTDIIAIGIGGSYYGIKVALSALSTFHTTGLNAHVIANVDGAAVEEKLAKLNVASTLVVVISKTFTTQETLLNALAVKNWMIKHSTCSDIIGKQWFAVSTNIVKATEFGVLEKNILPMWDWVGGRFSLWSAVGLPLALVIGNENFNKLKQGAYQMDQHFQNAPFEQNMPVLMALLGIWNRNALQYSSLAILPYDHSLRALPGYLQQTDMESNGKSVSNTGEKLAWQTAPTVFGQEGTNGQHAFMQLMHQSDDIIPTDFIVCLKGASHLPEHHQVLVANCFAQSEALMRGKTLAEVEGELDAAGLTPDEISTLASHKTMKGNTPSNTLLLEEMTPENLGALLALYEHKIFVQGVIWQLNSFDQWGVELGKQLGNSILSAINGGEMSMLSASSQNLIKRFNSSTNK
;
A
#
# COMPACT_ATOMS: atom_id res chain seq x y z
N MET A 1 -18.58 -9.22 -20.75
CA MET A 1 -18.80 -7.92 -20.07
C MET A 1 -18.02 -6.86 -20.83
N ASP A 2 -18.66 -5.75 -21.19
CA ASP A 2 -18.05 -4.73 -22.03
C ASP A 2 -17.83 -3.43 -21.25
N ILE A 3 -16.63 -3.26 -20.68
CA ILE A 3 -16.24 -2.03 -19.97
C ILE A 3 -16.14 -0.84 -20.95
N SER A 4 -15.95 -1.11 -22.25
CA SER A 4 -15.83 -0.05 -23.25
C SER A 4 -17.14 0.73 -23.42
N SER A 5 -18.28 0.14 -23.06
CA SER A 5 -19.58 0.83 -23.06
C SER A 5 -19.64 2.00 -22.07
N LEU A 6 -18.80 2.01 -21.02
CA LEU A 6 -18.74 3.10 -20.05
C LEU A 6 -18.35 4.44 -20.68
N SER A 7 -17.54 4.42 -21.74
CA SER A 7 -17.13 5.66 -22.43
C SER A 7 -18.32 6.38 -23.08
N ALA A 8 -19.33 5.64 -23.54
CA ALA A 8 -20.56 6.23 -24.07
C ALA A 8 -21.40 6.90 -22.97
N LEU A 9 -21.40 6.33 -21.76
CA LEU A 9 -22.14 6.84 -20.60
C LEU A 9 -21.55 8.15 -20.06
N SER A 10 -20.23 8.36 -20.19
CA SER A 10 -19.56 9.54 -19.65
C SER A 10 -19.69 10.81 -20.50
N LYS A 11 -20.41 10.79 -21.63
CA LYS A 11 -20.55 11.95 -22.52
C LYS A 11 -21.08 13.19 -21.79
N ALA A 12 -22.11 13.02 -20.95
CA ALA A 12 -22.66 14.12 -20.16
C ALA A 12 -21.68 14.58 -19.08
N ALA A 13 -21.07 13.63 -18.35
CA ALA A 13 -20.09 13.91 -17.31
C ALA A 13 -18.88 14.71 -17.82
N LYS A 14 -18.36 14.40 -19.02
CA LYS A 14 -17.22 15.12 -19.64
C LYS A 14 -17.50 16.60 -19.88
N SER A 15 -18.78 17.00 -20.02
CA SER A 15 -19.19 18.39 -20.21
C SER A 15 -19.76 19.05 -18.95
N ARG A 16 -19.89 18.31 -17.84
CA ARG A 16 -20.50 18.77 -16.59
C ARG A 16 -19.45 19.37 -15.66
N ALA A 17 -19.84 20.41 -14.92
CA ALA A 17 -19.09 20.90 -13.77
C ALA A 17 -19.54 20.17 -12.49
N ILE A 18 -18.61 19.62 -11.70
CA ILE A 18 -18.91 18.97 -10.43
C ILE A 18 -19.67 19.92 -9.50
N VAL A 19 -19.30 21.20 -9.46
CA VAL A 19 -19.98 22.23 -8.66
C VAL A 19 -21.49 22.30 -8.95
N SER A 20 -21.92 22.10 -10.20
CA SER A 20 -23.34 22.14 -10.53
C SER A 20 -24.13 20.98 -9.91
N LEU A 21 -23.48 19.85 -9.57
CA LEU A 21 -24.14 18.72 -8.93
C LEU A 21 -24.61 19.05 -7.51
N PHE A 22 -23.89 19.94 -6.82
CA PHE A 22 -24.24 20.40 -5.47
C PHE A 22 -25.36 21.43 -5.47
N SER A 23 -25.43 22.29 -6.49
CA SER A 23 -26.52 23.27 -6.60
C SER A 23 -27.86 22.62 -6.99
N THR A 24 -27.81 21.53 -7.77
CA THR A 24 -29.01 20.80 -8.20
C THR A 24 -29.56 19.82 -7.18
N ASP A 25 -28.75 19.35 -6.23
CA ASP A 25 -29.14 18.39 -5.20
C ASP A 25 -28.53 18.75 -3.85
N GLN A 26 -29.35 19.33 -2.97
CA GLN A 26 -28.95 19.72 -1.62
C GLN A 26 -28.65 18.52 -0.71
N THR A 27 -29.13 17.33 -1.07
CA THR A 27 -28.91 16.07 -0.32
C THR A 27 -27.71 15.28 -0.86
N ARG A 28 -26.95 15.84 -1.81
CA ARG A 28 -25.84 15.15 -2.46
C ARG A 28 -24.80 14.62 -1.46
N VAL A 29 -24.44 15.40 -0.45
CA VAL A 29 -23.42 14.97 0.51
C VAL A 29 -23.89 13.74 1.29
N GLU A 30 -25.15 13.72 1.71
CA GLU A 30 -25.76 12.61 2.46
C GLU A 30 -25.86 11.35 1.60
N GLN A 31 -26.21 11.50 0.31
CA GLN A 31 -26.30 10.38 -0.64
C GLN A 31 -24.92 9.85 -1.08
N TYR A 32 -23.88 10.69 -1.05
CA TYR A 32 -22.54 10.39 -1.55
C TYR A 32 -21.52 10.34 -0.40
N SER A 33 -21.97 9.82 0.75
CA SER A 33 -21.10 9.51 1.88
C SER A 33 -21.49 8.19 2.54
N THR A 34 -20.52 7.54 3.19
CA THR A 34 -20.75 6.31 3.97
C THR A 34 -19.75 6.19 5.11
N SER A 35 -20.18 5.58 6.22
CA SER A 35 -19.36 5.33 7.41
C SER A 35 -19.32 3.84 7.71
N ASN A 36 -18.12 3.27 7.88
CA ASN A 36 -17.97 1.90 8.38
C ASN A 36 -16.57 1.66 8.95
N ALA A 37 -16.45 0.70 9.87
CA ALA A 37 -15.18 0.27 10.50
C ALA A 37 -14.26 1.44 10.94
N GLY A 38 -14.83 2.50 11.52
CA GLY A 38 -14.07 3.67 11.99
C GLY A 38 -13.67 4.68 10.90
N LEU A 39 -14.09 4.45 9.65
CA LEU A 39 -13.82 5.31 8.50
C LEU A 39 -15.08 6.01 8.02
N TYR A 40 -14.96 7.26 7.57
CA TYR A 40 -16.00 7.98 6.84
C TYR A 40 -15.47 8.37 5.46
N LEU A 41 -16.20 8.02 4.41
CA LEU A 41 -15.89 8.36 3.03
C LEU A 41 -16.88 9.42 2.54
N ASP A 42 -16.39 10.61 2.16
CA ASP A 42 -17.10 11.58 1.32
C ASP A 42 -16.61 11.42 -0.13
N PHE A 43 -17.50 10.96 -1.01
CA PHE A 43 -17.27 10.86 -2.44
C PHE A 43 -18.18 11.79 -3.25
N SER A 44 -18.78 12.79 -2.60
CA SER A 44 -19.69 13.76 -3.24
C SER A 44 -18.99 14.64 -4.28
N LYS A 45 -17.68 14.83 -4.16
CA LYS A 45 -16.84 15.60 -5.11
C LYS A 45 -16.42 14.79 -6.34
N GLN A 46 -17.04 13.64 -6.60
CA GLN A 46 -16.87 12.89 -7.85
C GLN A 46 -17.74 13.47 -8.97
N ASN A 47 -17.25 13.40 -10.22
CA ASN A 47 -18.04 13.78 -11.40
C ASN A 47 -19.00 12.65 -11.81
N ILE A 48 -19.98 12.39 -10.96
CA ILE A 48 -20.96 11.31 -11.15
C ILE A 48 -22.32 11.67 -10.52
N ASN A 49 -23.42 11.30 -11.20
CA ASN A 49 -24.80 11.40 -10.70
C ASN A 49 -25.40 10.02 -10.37
N VAL A 50 -26.64 10.01 -9.85
CA VAL A 50 -27.28 8.79 -9.37
C VAL A 50 -27.55 7.78 -10.48
N THR A 51 -27.90 8.24 -11.69
CA THR A 51 -28.13 7.36 -12.84
C THR A 51 -26.84 6.68 -13.28
N GLU A 52 -25.75 7.45 -13.36
CA GLU A 52 -24.43 6.95 -13.72
C GLU A 52 -23.90 5.97 -12.66
N LEU A 53 -24.11 6.27 -11.37
CA LEU A 53 -23.73 5.40 -10.26
C LEU A 53 -24.53 4.10 -10.26
N ASN A 54 -25.84 4.14 -10.50
CA ASN A 54 -26.68 2.94 -10.61
C ASN A 54 -26.22 2.02 -11.77
N GLN A 55 -25.79 2.60 -12.89
CA GLN A 55 -25.23 1.81 -14.00
C GLN A 55 -23.90 1.12 -13.63
N LEU A 56 -23.14 1.68 -12.70
CA LEU A 56 -21.94 1.03 -12.17
C LEU A 56 -22.29 -0.11 -11.21
N PHE A 57 -23.36 0.00 -10.43
CA PHE A 57 -23.88 -1.14 -9.65
C PHE A 57 -24.39 -2.26 -10.56
N ASP A 58 -25.13 -1.94 -11.62
CA ASP A 58 -25.53 -2.92 -12.65
C ASP A 58 -24.30 -3.62 -13.27
N LEU A 59 -23.20 -2.88 -13.48
CA LEU A 59 -21.95 -3.46 -13.96
C LEU A 59 -21.35 -4.43 -12.94
N ALA A 60 -21.32 -4.08 -11.66
CA ALA A 60 -20.84 -4.95 -10.59
C ALA A 60 -21.66 -6.24 -10.49
N GLU A 61 -22.99 -6.16 -10.58
CA GLU A 61 -23.88 -7.32 -10.60
C GLU A 61 -23.62 -8.23 -11.82
N LYS A 62 -23.54 -7.64 -13.02
CA LYS A 62 -23.21 -8.36 -14.26
C LYS A 62 -21.79 -8.96 -14.26
N SER A 63 -20.95 -8.52 -13.32
CA SER A 63 -19.62 -9.07 -13.08
C SER A 63 -19.59 -10.28 -12.16
N SER A 64 -20.76 -10.71 -11.66
CA SER A 64 -20.86 -11.74 -10.63
C SER A 64 -19.98 -11.40 -9.42
N LEU A 65 -19.96 -10.12 -9.04
CA LEU A 65 -19.05 -9.64 -8.01
C LEU A 65 -19.31 -10.32 -6.67
N ALA A 66 -20.58 -10.53 -6.30
CA ALA A 66 -20.94 -11.19 -5.04
C ALA A 66 -20.40 -12.63 -4.99
N GLU A 67 -20.51 -13.37 -6.09
CA GLU A 67 -19.97 -14.72 -6.20
C GLU A 67 -18.45 -14.73 -6.11
N LYS A 68 -17.77 -13.74 -6.73
CA LYS A 68 -16.31 -13.63 -6.65
C LYS A 68 -15.83 -13.25 -5.26
N ILE A 69 -16.52 -12.37 -4.56
CA ILE A 69 -16.27 -12.06 -3.15
C ILE A 69 -16.36 -13.36 -2.34
N ASN A 70 -17.48 -14.08 -2.45
CA ASN A 70 -17.66 -15.34 -1.75
C ASN A 70 -16.56 -16.36 -2.09
N ALA A 71 -16.18 -16.48 -3.36
CA ALA A 71 -15.10 -17.37 -3.81
C ALA A 71 -13.76 -17.06 -3.12
N GLN A 72 -13.40 -15.78 -2.95
CA GLN A 72 -12.21 -15.40 -2.20
C GLN A 72 -12.31 -15.83 -0.73
N PHE A 73 -13.41 -15.47 -0.06
CA PHE A 73 -13.57 -15.70 1.39
C PHE A 73 -13.77 -17.17 1.76
N CYS A 74 -14.28 -18.01 0.85
CA CYS A 74 -14.39 -19.45 1.04
C CYS A 74 -13.16 -20.25 0.60
N GLY A 75 -12.09 -19.57 0.14
CA GLY A 75 -10.83 -20.22 -0.21
C GLY A 75 -10.83 -20.93 -1.56
N GLU A 76 -11.68 -20.53 -2.50
CA GLU A 76 -11.58 -21.01 -3.87
C GLU A 76 -10.25 -20.58 -4.52
N VAL A 77 -9.82 -21.36 -5.50
CA VAL A 77 -8.59 -21.12 -6.26
C VAL A 77 -8.81 -20.01 -7.29
N ILE A 78 -8.84 -18.76 -6.80
CA ILE A 78 -9.06 -17.58 -7.64
C ILE A 78 -7.76 -17.03 -8.26
N ASN A 79 -6.59 -17.35 -7.70
CA ASN A 79 -5.32 -17.12 -8.38
C ASN A 79 -5.13 -18.24 -9.42
N ASN A 80 -5.71 -18.01 -10.60
CA ASN A 80 -5.85 -18.99 -11.67
C ASN A 80 -4.52 -19.39 -12.34
N THR A 81 -3.53 -18.50 -12.37
CA THR A 81 -2.24 -18.76 -13.04
C THR A 81 -1.27 -19.54 -12.15
N GLU A 82 -1.28 -19.29 -10.84
CA GLU A 82 -0.44 -20.03 -9.88
C GLU A 82 -1.18 -21.19 -9.19
N LYS A 83 -2.49 -21.35 -9.44
CA LYS A 83 -3.35 -22.40 -8.86
C LYS A 83 -3.42 -22.33 -7.33
N ARG A 84 -3.60 -21.13 -6.78
CA ARG A 84 -3.67 -20.89 -5.33
C ARG A 84 -4.99 -20.24 -4.90
N ALA A 85 -5.39 -20.54 -3.67
CA ALA A 85 -6.37 -19.71 -2.96
C ALA A 85 -5.76 -18.33 -2.64
N VAL A 86 -6.62 -17.39 -2.23
CA VAL A 86 -6.21 -16.04 -1.83
C VAL A 86 -6.90 -15.68 -0.53
N LEU A 87 -6.18 -15.86 0.58
CA LEU A 87 -6.79 -15.96 1.91
C LEU A 87 -6.14 -15.04 2.95
N HIS A 88 -5.59 -13.88 2.55
CA HIS A 88 -5.06 -12.91 3.52
C HIS A 88 -6.10 -12.44 4.55
N THR A 89 -7.39 -12.48 4.20
CA THR A 89 -8.52 -12.18 5.10
C THR A 89 -8.66 -13.19 6.24
N VAL A 90 -8.31 -14.47 6.01
CA VAL A 90 -8.41 -15.52 7.03
C VAL A 90 -7.45 -15.27 8.20
N LEU A 91 -6.29 -14.66 7.92
CA LEU A 91 -5.27 -14.37 8.92
C LEU A 91 -5.77 -13.39 9.97
N ARG A 92 -6.74 -12.53 9.64
CA ARG A 92 -7.32 -11.55 10.55
C ARG A 92 -8.70 -11.94 11.09
N ALA A 93 -9.21 -13.10 10.69
CA ALA A 93 -10.49 -13.61 11.16
C ALA A 93 -10.38 -14.30 12.54
N PRO A 94 -11.51 -14.45 13.26
CA PRO A 94 -11.60 -15.31 14.45
C PRO A 94 -11.27 -16.77 14.12
N ASP A 95 -10.84 -17.52 15.12
CA ASP A 95 -10.36 -18.89 14.95
C ASP A 95 -11.46 -19.84 14.43
N GLU A 96 -12.71 -19.63 14.80
CA GLU A 96 -13.84 -20.41 14.29
C GLU A 96 -13.99 -20.24 12.78
N LYS A 97 -13.73 -19.03 12.26
CA LYS A 97 -13.73 -18.77 10.82
C LYS A 97 -12.51 -19.38 10.13
N LYS A 98 -11.33 -19.32 10.76
CA LYS A 98 -10.12 -19.99 10.25
C LYS A 98 -10.38 -21.50 10.09
N GLN A 99 -10.93 -22.15 11.12
CA GLN A 99 -11.28 -23.57 11.10
C GLN A 99 -12.29 -23.90 10.00
N ALA A 100 -13.33 -23.09 9.84
CA ALA A 100 -14.35 -23.32 8.81
C ALA A 100 -13.79 -23.23 7.37
N ILE A 101 -12.82 -22.36 7.12
CA ILE A 101 -12.29 -22.09 5.77
C ILE A 101 -11.07 -22.98 5.45
N LEU A 102 -10.14 -23.12 6.39
CA LEU A 102 -8.87 -23.83 6.19
C LEU A 102 -8.91 -25.32 6.56
N GLY A 103 -9.96 -25.76 7.27
CA GLY A 103 -10.04 -27.11 7.80
C GLY A 103 -8.82 -27.44 8.67
N ALA A 104 -8.14 -28.55 8.37
CA ALA A 104 -6.98 -29.01 9.14
C ALA A 104 -5.79 -28.03 9.14
N GLN A 105 -5.65 -27.16 8.13
CA GLN A 105 -4.57 -26.17 8.09
C GLN A 105 -4.78 -25.03 9.11
N ALA A 106 -6.00 -24.86 9.64
CA ALA A 106 -6.28 -23.83 10.64
C ALA A 106 -5.43 -23.98 11.90
N ASP A 107 -5.20 -25.21 12.36
CA ASP A 107 -4.43 -25.48 13.58
C ASP A 107 -2.97 -25.01 13.44
N GLU A 108 -2.37 -25.18 12.26
CA GLU A 108 -1.01 -24.68 11.97
C GLU A 108 -0.97 -23.15 11.96
N VAL A 109 -1.97 -22.51 11.38
CA VAL A 109 -2.08 -21.04 11.35
C VAL A 109 -2.23 -20.48 12.77
N ILE A 110 -3.17 -21.03 13.55
CA ILE A 110 -3.44 -20.60 14.93
C ILE A 110 -2.21 -20.84 15.81
N ALA A 111 -1.56 -22.00 15.69
CA ALA A 111 -0.33 -22.29 16.42
C ALA A 111 0.81 -21.33 16.04
N THR A 112 0.92 -20.95 14.76
CA THR A 112 1.91 -19.97 14.30
C THR A 112 1.64 -18.58 14.85
N GLU A 113 0.38 -18.14 14.88
CA GLU A 113 -0.02 -16.87 15.46
C GLU A 113 0.24 -16.83 16.97
N GLN A 114 -0.07 -17.92 17.68
CA GLN A 114 0.24 -18.05 19.11
C GLN A 114 1.75 -18.03 19.35
N HIS A 115 2.53 -18.76 18.56
CA HIS A 115 3.98 -18.78 18.68
C HIS A 115 4.60 -17.39 18.42
N MET A 116 4.10 -16.67 17.41
CA MET A 116 4.49 -15.28 17.16
C MET A 116 4.15 -14.39 18.37
N ALA A 117 2.98 -14.56 18.99
CA ALA A 117 2.60 -13.82 20.17
C ALA A 117 3.51 -14.13 21.38
N ASP A 118 3.87 -15.39 21.57
CA ASP A 118 4.80 -15.81 22.64
C ASP A 118 6.18 -15.18 22.44
N ILE A 119 6.71 -15.16 21.22
CA ILE A 119 7.97 -14.47 20.88
C ILE A 119 7.89 -12.98 21.25
N VAL A 120 6.80 -12.30 20.92
CA VAL A 120 6.59 -10.88 21.25
C VAL A 120 6.54 -10.66 22.76
N ASN A 121 5.83 -11.52 23.49
CA ASN A 121 5.73 -11.44 24.95
C ASN A 121 7.09 -11.67 25.60
N ASP A 122 7.82 -12.69 25.16
CA ASP A 122 9.12 -13.05 25.72
C ASP A 122 10.17 -11.96 25.53
N ILE A 123 10.21 -11.36 24.34
CA ILE A 123 11.13 -10.25 24.04
C ILE A 123 10.74 -8.98 24.83
N SER A 124 9.46 -8.59 24.82
CA SER A 124 9.02 -7.35 25.48
C SER A 124 9.14 -7.41 27.01
N SER A 125 8.82 -8.57 27.61
CA SER A 125 8.99 -8.81 29.05
C SER A 125 10.47 -8.91 29.46
N GLY A 126 11.35 -9.33 28.54
CA GLY A 126 12.76 -9.62 28.82
C GLY A 126 12.99 -11.04 29.33
N THR A 127 12.05 -11.96 29.10
CA THR A 127 12.26 -13.41 29.27
C THR A 127 13.28 -13.91 28.25
N LEU A 128 13.14 -13.48 26.99
CA LEU A 128 14.13 -13.73 25.95
C LEU A 128 15.08 -12.53 25.87
N LEU A 129 16.31 -12.76 26.33
CA LEU A 129 17.37 -11.75 26.38
C LEU A 129 18.32 -11.90 25.18
N SER A 130 18.98 -10.80 24.86
CA SER A 130 20.04 -10.75 23.87
C SER A 130 21.25 -11.60 24.27
N ALA A 131 22.24 -11.70 23.38
CA ALA A 131 23.44 -12.46 23.65
C ALA A 131 24.30 -11.89 24.79
N SER A 132 24.16 -10.60 25.11
CA SER A 132 24.80 -9.99 26.28
C SER A 132 24.08 -10.28 27.60
N GLY A 133 22.87 -10.86 27.54
CA GLY A 133 21.99 -11.01 28.71
C GLY A 133 21.17 -9.75 29.03
N GLU A 134 21.15 -8.76 28.14
CA GLU A 134 20.34 -7.55 28.29
C GLU A 134 19.08 -7.61 27.41
N LYS A 135 18.10 -6.73 27.67
CA LYS A 135 16.94 -6.58 26.79
C LYS A 135 17.38 -6.07 25.41
N PHE A 136 16.63 -6.45 24.39
CA PHE A 136 16.78 -5.88 23.06
C PHE A 136 16.37 -4.39 23.08
N THR A 137 17.08 -3.58 22.30
CA THR A 137 16.79 -2.15 22.10
C THR A 137 16.35 -1.86 20.67
N ASP A 138 16.76 -2.71 19.73
CA ASP A 138 16.58 -2.50 18.31
C ASP A 138 16.16 -3.80 17.63
N ILE A 139 15.36 -3.67 16.58
CA ILE A 139 15.06 -4.75 15.63
C ILE A 139 15.44 -4.31 14.22
N ILE A 140 16.07 -5.20 13.46
CA ILE A 140 16.27 -5.06 12.02
C ILE A 140 15.36 -6.05 11.29
N ALA A 141 14.41 -5.54 10.52
CA ALA A 141 13.62 -6.33 9.59
C ALA A 141 14.24 -6.27 8.18
N ILE A 142 14.60 -7.42 7.63
CA ILE A 142 15.23 -7.55 6.31
C ILE A 142 14.28 -8.26 5.35
N GLY A 143 13.84 -7.55 4.32
CA GLY A 143 12.88 -8.06 3.34
C GLY A 143 12.66 -7.04 2.23
N ILE A 144 12.15 -7.47 1.08
CA ILE A 144 11.87 -6.59 -0.07
C ILE A 144 10.44 -6.78 -0.59
N GLY A 145 9.87 -5.73 -1.17
CA GLY A 145 8.50 -5.72 -1.69
C GLY A 145 7.48 -5.95 -0.57
N GLY A 146 6.73 -7.05 -0.66
CA GLY A 146 5.68 -7.41 0.30
C GLY A 146 6.19 -7.65 1.72
N SER A 147 7.43 -8.14 1.84
CA SER A 147 8.14 -8.32 3.12
C SER A 147 8.64 -7.00 3.74
N TYR A 148 8.33 -5.85 3.14
CA TYR A 148 8.86 -4.54 3.52
C TYR A 148 7.77 -3.48 3.68
N TYR A 149 6.97 -3.23 2.63
CA TYR A 149 6.11 -2.03 2.59
C TYR A 149 5.02 -2.02 3.66
N GLY A 150 4.34 -3.15 3.89
CA GLY A 150 3.32 -3.23 4.94
C GLY A 150 3.88 -2.91 6.33
N ILE A 151 5.07 -3.45 6.64
CA ILE A 151 5.77 -3.19 7.90
C ILE A 151 6.18 -1.72 7.99
N LYS A 152 6.78 -1.16 6.93
CA LYS A 152 7.22 0.24 6.88
C LYS A 152 6.07 1.21 7.14
N VAL A 153 4.94 1.01 6.48
CA VAL A 153 3.76 1.87 6.66
C VAL A 153 3.20 1.74 8.06
N ALA A 154 3.04 0.52 8.56
CA ALA A 154 2.46 0.32 9.89
C ALA A 154 3.36 0.85 11.01
N LEU A 155 4.68 0.68 10.90
CA LEU A 155 5.64 1.26 11.85
C LEU A 155 5.56 2.79 11.88
N SER A 156 5.41 3.45 10.72
CA SER A 156 5.31 4.91 10.67
C SER A 156 3.93 5.41 11.11
N ALA A 157 2.86 4.70 10.77
CA ALA A 157 1.49 5.05 11.07
C ALA A 157 1.17 4.92 12.56
N LEU A 158 1.71 3.89 13.22
CA LEU A 158 1.44 3.58 14.61
C LEU A 158 2.56 4.03 15.55
N SER A 159 3.29 5.10 15.23
CA SER A 159 4.42 5.56 16.04
C SER A 159 4.05 5.91 17.49
N THR A 160 2.82 6.37 17.73
CA THR A 160 2.30 6.63 19.08
C THR A 160 1.97 5.37 19.87
N PHE A 161 1.93 4.21 19.20
CA PHE A 161 1.67 2.89 19.79
C PHE A 161 2.95 2.04 19.89
N HIS A 162 4.13 2.64 19.75
CA HIS A 162 5.41 1.96 20.02
C HIS A 162 5.59 1.78 21.54
N THR A 163 4.98 0.73 22.08
CA THR A 163 4.81 0.54 23.54
C THR A 163 5.90 -0.30 24.20
N THR A 164 6.66 -1.08 23.42
CA THR A 164 7.66 -2.02 23.98
C THR A 164 9.04 -1.38 24.22
N GLY A 165 9.26 -0.17 23.70
CA GLY A 165 10.56 0.51 23.73
C GLY A 165 11.57 0.05 22.68
N LEU A 166 11.20 -0.91 21.83
CA LEU A 166 12.03 -1.36 20.71
C LEU A 166 12.00 -0.37 19.54
N ASN A 167 13.17 -0.05 19.02
CA ASN A 167 13.32 0.73 17.79
C ASN A 167 13.37 -0.19 16.58
N ALA A 168 12.57 0.07 15.55
CA ALA A 168 12.57 -0.74 14.34
C ALA A 168 13.26 -0.09 13.15
N HIS A 169 14.08 -0.89 12.48
CA HIS A 169 14.83 -0.53 11.29
C HIS A 169 14.45 -1.51 10.17
N VAL A 170 14.08 -0.98 9.02
CA VAL A 170 13.68 -1.79 7.86
C VAL A 170 14.72 -1.66 6.73
N ILE A 171 15.18 -2.80 6.21
CA ILE A 171 16.18 -2.88 5.13
C ILE A 171 15.58 -3.68 3.97
N ALA A 172 15.57 -3.07 2.78
CA ALA A 172 15.05 -3.69 1.56
C ALA A 172 15.99 -3.55 0.36
N ASN A 173 16.50 -2.35 0.11
CA ASN A 173 17.35 -2.09 -1.04
C ASN A 173 18.65 -2.92 -0.97
N VAL A 174 19.15 -3.39 -2.11
CA VAL A 174 20.41 -4.14 -2.24
C VAL A 174 21.64 -3.22 -2.27
N ASP A 175 21.43 -1.92 -2.46
CA ASP A 175 22.48 -0.92 -2.28
C ASP A 175 23.07 -0.98 -0.87
N GLY A 176 24.35 -1.33 -0.78
CA GLY A 176 25.07 -1.53 0.49
C GLY A 176 25.03 -0.32 1.41
N ALA A 177 24.91 0.89 0.86
CA ALA A 177 24.77 2.12 1.65
C ALA A 177 23.52 2.08 2.56
N ALA A 178 22.43 1.44 2.10
CA ALA A 178 21.22 1.30 2.89
C ALA A 178 21.42 0.41 4.14
N VAL A 179 22.30 -0.58 4.05
CA VAL A 179 22.68 -1.43 5.20
C VAL A 179 23.63 -0.67 6.12
N GLU A 180 24.70 -0.10 5.57
CA GLU A 180 25.74 0.61 6.33
C GLU A 180 25.16 1.77 7.15
N GLU A 181 24.23 2.55 6.58
CA GLU A 181 23.55 3.66 7.26
C GLU A 181 22.77 3.21 8.51
N LYS A 182 22.22 1.99 8.51
CA LYS A 182 21.54 1.43 9.69
C LYS A 182 22.55 0.86 10.67
N LEU A 183 23.48 0.04 10.21
CA LEU A 183 24.46 -0.61 11.09
C LEU A 183 25.32 0.39 11.87
N ALA A 184 25.59 1.57 11.30
CA ALA A 184 26.31 2.65 11.99
C ALA A 184 25.61 3.18 13.25
N LYS A 185 24.31 2.91 13.43
CA LYS A 185 23.48 3.39 14.56
C LYS A 185 23.19 2.31 15.59
N LEU A 186 23.57 1.06 15.32
CA LEU A 186 23.10 -0.11 16.05
C LEU A 186 24.18 -0.74 16.92
N ASN A 187 23.75 -1.38 18.00
CA ASN A 187 24.61 -2.15 18.88
C ASN A 187 24.36 -3.65 18.67
N VAL A 188 25.40 -4.39 18.27
CA VAL A 188 25.31 -5.86 18.08
C VAL A 188 24.78 -6.57 19.32
N ALA A 189 25.16 -6.11 20.51
CA ALA A 189 24.82 -6.74 21.77
C ALA A 189 23.31 -6.71 22.08
N SER A 190 22.55 -5.77 21.51
CA SER A 190 21.13 -5.53 21.84
C SER A 190 20.20 -5.46 20.61
N THR A 191 20.69 -5.86 19.43
CA THR A 191 19.92 -5.82 18.18
C THR A 191 19.38 -7.20 17.79
N LEU A 192 18.07 -7.31 17.65
CA LEU A 192 17.39 -8.47 17.07
C LEU A 192 17.33 -8.37 15.54
N VAL A 193 17.39 -9.49 14.83
CA VAL A 193 17.21 -9.54 13.38
C VAL A 193 16.06 -10.46 12.99
N VAL A 194 15.20 -9.98 12.08
CA VAL A 194 14.12 -10.76 11.47
C VAL A 194 14.31 -10.78 9.96
N VAL A 195 14.60 -11.96 9.40
CA VAL A 195 14.76 -12.16 7.95
C VAL A 195 13.45 -12.65 7.34
N ILE A 196 12.89 -11.92 6.38
CA ILE A 196 11.56 -12.18 5.82
C ILE A 196 11.69 -12.51 4.33
N SER A 197 11.72 -13.80 4.01
CA SER A 197 11.85 -14.28 2.63
C SER A 197 11.20 -15.66 2.48
N LYS A 198 10.16 -15.74 1.63
CA LYS A 198 9.45 -17.00 1.34
C LYS A 198 10.42 -18.12 0.98
N THR A 199 11.29 -17.87 0.00
CA THR A 199 12.21 -18.87 -0.55
C THR A 199 13.53 -18.94 0.20
N PHE A 200 13.82 -17.95 1.05
CA PHE A 200 15.12 -17.71 1.68
C PHE A 200 16.29 -17.60 0.68
N THR A 201 15.98 -17.22 -0.57
CA THR A 201 16.95 -17.10 -1.67
C THR A 201 16.83 -15.79 -2.45
N THR A 202 15.88 -14.92 -2.08
CA THR A 202 15.76 -13.59 -2.68
C THR A 202 17.08 -12.87 -2.57
N GLN A 203 17.68 -12.52 -3.71
CA GLN A 203 19.08 -12.08 -3.80
C GLN A 203 19.35 -10.87 -2.90
N GLU A 204 18.50 -9.86 -2.99
CA GLU A 204 18.61 -8.61 -2.23
C GLU A 204 18.52 -8.88 -0.72
N THR A 205 17.50 -9.65 -0.30
CA THR A 205 17.30 -10.02 1.11
C THR A 205 18.46 -10.86 1.66
N LEU A 206 18.97 -11.82 0.88
CA LEU A 206 20.06 -12.69 1.31
C LEU A 206 21.38 -11.93 1.42
N LEU A 207 21.70 -11.05 0.46
CA LEU A 207 22.90 -10.19 0.54
C LEU A 207 22.85 -9.28 1.78
N ASN A 208 21.70 -8.66 2.03
CA ASN A 208 21.51 -7.84 3.23
C ASN A 208 21.64 -8.68 4.51
N ALA A 209 21.01 -9.85 4.57
CA ALA A 209 21.11 -10.76 5.71
C ALA A 209 22.56 -11.22 5.96
N LEU A 210 23.31 -11.54 4.90
CA LEU A 210 24.73 -11.90 5.00
C LEU A 210 25.58 -10.72 5.50
N ALA A 211 25.32 -9.49 5.02
CA ALA A 211 26.03 -8.30 5.49
C ALA A 211 25.80 -8.06 6.99
N VAL A 212 24.54 -8.11 7.44
CA VAL A 212 24.19 -7.97 8.87
C VAL A 212 24.78 -9.12 9.69
N LYS A 213 24.69 -10.37 9.22
CA LYS A 213 25.29 -11.54 9.89
C LYS A 213 26.79 -11.37 10.06
N ASN A 214 27.51 -10.98 9.01
CA ASN A 214 28.96 -10.77 9.06
C ASN A 214 29.33 -9.64 10.01
N TRP A 215 28.56 -8.55 10.02
CA TRP A 215 28.74 -7.46 10.98
C TRP A 215 28.53 -7.94 12.43
N MET A 216 27.48 -8.70 12.71
CA MET A 216 27.22 -9.21 14.06
C MET A 216 28.30 -10.20 14.51
N ILE A 217 28.70 -11.16 13.68
CA ILE A 217 29.76 -12.13 14.02
C ILE A 217 31.09 -11.42 14.27
N LYS A 218 31.43 -10.40 13.47
CA LYS A 218 32.69 -9.67 13.60
C LYS A 218 32.81 -8.88 14.91
N HIS A 219 31.70 -8.35 15.43
CA HIS A 219 31.72 -7.45 16.59
C HIS A 219 31.11 -8.07 17.85
N SER A 220 30.51 -9.27 17.76
CA SER A 220 29.99 -9.98 18.93
C SER A 220 31.09 -10.78 19.64
N THR A 221 31.01 -10.83 20.96
CA THR A 221 31.78 -11.77 21.78
C THR A 221 31.09 -13.13 21.95
N CYS A 222 29.84 -13.26 21.49
CA CYS A 222 29.06 -14.48 21.56
C CYS A 222 29.22 -15.30 20.27
N SER A 223 29.75 -16.53 20.39
CA SER A 223 29.92 -17.46 19.27
C SER A 223 28.60 -17.93 18.65
N ASP A 224 27.50 -17.90 19.43
CA ASP A 224 26.14 -18.27 18.98
C ASP A 224 25.21 -17.05 18.88
N ILE A 225 25.74 -15.92 18.39
CA ILE A 225 24.97 -14.68 18.23
C ILE A 225 23.76 -14.86 17.31
N ILE A 226 23.86 -15.76 16.32
CA ILE A 226 22.79 -16.03 15.36
C ILE A 226 21.65 -16.78 16.04
N GLY A 227 21.94 -17.87 16.76
CA GLY A 227 20.89 -18.63 17.43
C GLY A 227 20.13 -17.83 18.50
N LYS A 228 20.77 -16.83 19.09
CA LYS A 228 20.17 -15.97 20.13
C LYS A 228 19.37 -14.77 19.63
N GLN A 229 19.76 -14.17 18.50
CA GLN A 229 19.22 -12.87 18.09
C GLN A 229 18.55 -12.88 16.71
N TRP A 230 18.40 -14.04 16.06
CA TRP A 230 17.82 -14.13 14.73
C TRP A 230 16.53 -14.94 14.70
N PHE A 231 15.56 -14.38 13.98
CA PHE A 231 14.30 -15.00 13.59
C PHE A 231 14.17 -14.97 12.08
N ALA A 232 13.38 -15.89 11.54
CA ALA A 232 13.04 -15.91 10.13
C ALA A 232 11.55 -16.13 9.91
N VAL A 233 11.03 -15.53 8.84
CA VAL A 233 9.70 -15.84 8.30
C VAL A 233 9.91 -16.43 6.92
N SER A 234 9.70 -17.74 6.77
CA SER A 234 10.04 -18.46 5.55
C SER A 234 9.30 -19.78 5.39
N THR A 235 9.16 -20.22 4.13
CA THR A 235 8.77 -21.62 3.82
C THR A 235 9.97 -22.56 3.71
N ASN A 236 11.19 -22.01 3.65
CA ASN A 236 12.39 -22.79 3.41
C ASN A 236 13.19 -22.96 4.71
N ILE A 237 12.68 -23.85 5.57
CA ILE A 237 13.26 -24.16 6.88
C ILE A 237 14.73 -24.58 6.72
N VAL A 238 15.02 -25.48 5.76
CA VAL A 238 16.37 -25.99 5.50
C VAL A 238 17.37 -24.85 5.27
N LYS A 239 17.07 -23.91 4.36
CA LYS A 239 18.01 -22.80 4.07
C LYS A 239 18.14 -21.82 5.23
N ALA A 240 17.08 -21.57 5.98
CA ALA A 240 17.14 -20.71 7.16
C ALA A 240 17.98 -21.34 8.28
N THR A 241 17.87 -22.66 8.47
CA THR A 241 18.70 -23.40 9.43
C THR A 241 20.16 -23.53 8.97
N GLU A 242 20.42 -23.77 7.69
CA GLU A 242 21.78 -23.70 7.11
C GLU A 242 22.42 -22.31 7.27
N PHE A 243 21.60 -21.26 7.22
CA PHE A 243 22.03 -19.89 7.54
C PHE A 243 22.34 -19.70 9.03
N GLY A 244 21.88 -20.59 9.91
CA GLY A 244 22.15 -20.58 11.35
C GLY A 244 20.99 -20.10 12.22
N VAL A 245 19.81 -19.85 11.65
CA VAL A 245 18.61 -19.54 12.44
C VAL A 245 18.13 -20.83 13.11
N LEU A 246 17.84 -20.77 14.42
CA LEU A 246 17.28 -21.93 15.12
C LEU A 246 15.91 -22.27 14.53
N GLU A 247 15.62 -23.55 14.36
CA GLU A 247 14.36 -24.01 13.75
C GLU A 247 13.13 -23.46 14.49
N LYS A 248 13.17 -23.43 15.83
CA LYS A 248 12.12 -22.82 16.65
C LYS A 248 11.94 -21.30 16.46
N ASN A 249 12.90 -20.60 15.86
CA ASN A 249 12.82 -19.18 15.56
C ASN A 249 12.38 -18.92 14.10
N ILE A 250 11.97 -19.97 13.37
CA ILE A 250 11.47 -19.89 12.00
C ILE A 250 9.93 -19.98 12.06
N LEU A 251 9.26 -18.92 11.65
CA LEU A 251 7.80 -18.88 11.50
C LEU A 251 7.42 -19.20 10.04
N PRO A 252 6.47 -20.12 9.81
CA PRO A 252 6.07 -20.51 8.47
C PRO A 252 5.27 -19.40 7.76
N MET A 253 5.09 -19.59 6.45
CA MET A 253 4.20 -18.78 5.62
C MET A 253 3.48 -19.70 4.62
N TRP A 254 2.25 -19.39 4.27
CA TRP A 254 1.49 -20.24 3.34
C TRP A 254 1.47 -19.67 1.92
N ASP A 255 1.23 -20.52 0.94
CA ASP A 255 1.33 -20.13 -0.47
C ASP A 255 0.21 -19.19 -0.94
N TRP A 256 -0.97 -19.30 -0.33
CA TRP A 256 -2.13 -18.42 -0.47
C TRP A 256 -1.96 -17.04 0.18
N VAL A 257 -0.86 -16.81 0.91
CA VAL A 257 -0.46 -15.49 1.40
C VAL A 257 0.37 -14.79 0.33
N GLY A 258 -0.29 -13.91 -0.43
CA GLY A 258 0.40 -13.04 -1.38
C GLY A 258 1.29 -12.02 -0.66
N GLY A 259 2.51 -11.78 -1.17
CA GLY A 259 3.50 -10.93 -0.48
C GLY A 259 2.98 -9.51 -0.19
N ARG A 260 2.32 -8.86 -1.15
CA ARG A 260 1.75 -7.51 -0.95
C ARG A 260 0.51 -7.47 -0.03
N PHE A 261 0.09 -8.62 0.49
CA PHE A 261 -1.01 -8.80 1.44
C PHE A 261 -0.56 -9.55 2.72
N SER A 262 0.76 -9.64 2.98
CA SER A 262 1.28 -10.55 4.00
C SER A 262 1.42 -9.96 5.40
N LEU A 263 1.20 -8.66 5.60
CA LEU A 263 1.37 -7.98 6.90
C LEU A 263 0.63 -8.70 8.05
N TRP A 264 -0.51 -9.30 7.74
CA TRP A 264 -1.41 -9.98 8.68
C TRP A 264 -0.85 -11.32 9.21
N SER A 265 0.18 -11.86 8.58
CA SER A 265 0.84 -13.14 8.92
C SER A 265 2.04 -12.93 9.85
N ALA A 266 2.87 -13.97 10.01
CA ALA A 266 4.18 -13.89 10.66
C ALA A 266 5.11 -12.80 10.09
N VAL A 267 4.89 -12.35 8.85
CA VAL A 267 5.59 -11.18 8.28
C VAL A 267 5.39 -9.93 9.14
N GLY A 268 4.29 -9.82 9.88
CA GLY A 268 4.01 -8.74 10.82
C GLY A 268 4.84 -8.78 12.12
N LEU A 269 5.68 -9.80 12.34
CA LEU A 269 6.48 -9.94 13.57
C LEU A 269 7.25 -8.66 13.95
N PRO A 270 7.97 -7.97 13.04
CA PRO A 270 8.67 -6.74 13.41
C PRO A 270 7.75 -5.65 13.91
N LEU A 271 6.54 -5.51 13.35
CA LEU A 271 5.57 -4.55 13.84
C LEU A 271 5.06 -4.95 15.23
N ALA A 272 4.65 -6.21 15.40
CA ALA A 272 4.13 -6.72 16.66
C ALA A 272 5.14 -6.60 17.81
N LEU A 273 6.44 -6.78 17.53
CA LEU A 273 7.51 -6.56 18.50
C LEU A 273 7.55 -5.11 19.01
N VAL A 274 7.23 -4.14 18.17
CA VAL A 274 7.27 -2.71 18.53
C VAL A 274 5.99 -2.24 19.22
N ILE A 275 4.83 -2.68 18.70
CA ILE A 275 3.53 -2.19 19.18
C ILE A 275 2.89 -3.09 20.24
N GLY A 276 3.40 -4.30 20.44
CA GLY A 276 2.86 -5.32 21.32
C GLY A 276 1.69 -6.10 20.72
N ASN A 277 1.41 -7.27 21.30
CA ASN A 277 0.36 -8.18 20.83
C ASN A 277 -1.04 -7.56 20.89
N GLU A 278 -1.35 -6.76 21.93
CA GLU A 278 -2.66 -6.12 22.06
C GLU A 278 -2.95 -5.21 20.87
N ASN A 279 -2.01 -4.32 20.51
CA ASN A 279 -2.18 -3.40 19.40
C ASN A 279 -2.11 -4.12 18.04
N PHE A 280 -1.31 -5.18 17.92
CA PHE A 280 -1.30 -5.99 16.70
C PHE A 280 -2.64 -6.73 16.48
N ASN A 281 -3.26 -7.22 17.55
CA ASN A 281 -4.59 -7.82 17.49
C ASN A 281 -5.67 -6.78 17.15
N LYS A 282 -5.59 -5.58 17.70
CA LYS A 282 -6.46 -4.44 17.33
C LYS A 282 -6.33 -4.07 15.85
N LEU A 283 -5.10 -4.06 15.31
CA LEU A 283 -4.84 -3.88 13.88
C LEU A 283 -5.57 -4.93 13.03
N LYS A 284 -5.45 -6.21 13.38
CA LYS A 284 -6.16 -7.30 12.70
C LYS A 284 -7.68 -7.16 12.84
N GLN A 285 -8.16 -6.76 14.02
CA GLN A 285 -9.59 -6.59 14.29
C GLN A 285 -10.23 -5.50 13.42
N GLY A 286 -9.58 -4.34 13.25
CA GLY A 286 -10.10 -3.29 12.37
C GLY A 286 -10.15 -3.73 10.90
N ALA A 287 -9.14 -4.46 10.45
CA ALA A 287 -9.13 -5.05 9.11
C ALA A 287 -10.25 -6.10 8.94
N TYR A 288 -10.51 -6.92 9.95
CA TYR A 288 -11.62 -7.87 9.94
C TYR A 288 -13.00 -7.19 9.97
N GLN A 289 -13.16 -6.05 10.65
CA GLN A 289 -14.40 -5.28 10.58
C GLN A 289 -14.69 -4.80 9.15
N MET A 290 -13.65 -4.34 8.44
CA MET A 290 -13.78 -4.00 7.02
C MET A 290 -14.05 -5.23 6.14
N ASP A 291 -13.50 -6.41 6.45
CA ASP A 291 -13.86 -7.67 5.78
C ASP A 291 -15.34 -8.03 5.96
N GLN A 292 -15.89 -7.82 7.17
CA GLN A 292 -17.30 -8.06 7.45
C GLN A 292 -18.19 -7.06 6.71
N HIS A 293 -17.79 -5.79 6.67
CA HIS A 293 -18.48 -4.79 5.84
C HIS A 293 -18.51 -5.19 4.37
N PHE A 294 -17.33 -5.54 3.83
CA PHE A 294 -17.17 -5.89 2.43
C PHE A 294 -18.00 -7.09 1.99
N GLN A 295 -18.11 -8.14 2.83
CA GLN A 295 -18.89 -9.33 2.51
C GLN A 295 -20.40 -9.13 2.61
N ASN A 296 -20.86 -8.30 3.54
CA ASN A 296 -22.27 -8.30 3.96
C ASN A 296 -23.06 -7.06 3.50
N ALA A 297 -22.39 -5.93 3.25
CA ALA A 297 -23.09 -4.70 2.85
C ALA A 297 -23.57 -4.75 1.40
N PRO A 298 -24.78 -4.25 1.10
CA PRO A 298 -25.24 -4.08 -0.28
C PRO A 298 -24.30 -3.12 -1.03
N PHE A 299 -24.12 -3.31 -2.33
CA PHE A 299 -23.09 -2.62 -3.11
C PHE A 299 -23.18 -1.09 -3.04
N GLU A 300 -24.39 -0.55 -2.90
CA GLU A 300 -24.68 0.88 -2.79
C GLU A 300 -24.16 1.49 -1.48
N GLN A 301 -23.94 0.67 -0.44
CA GLN A 301 -23.43 1.09 0.86
C GLN A 301 -22.03 0.54 1.15
N ASN A 302 -21.52 -0.32 0.26
CA ASN A 302 -20.27 -1.05 0.44
C ASN A 302 -19.09 -0.17 0.00
N MET A 303 -18.32 0.30 0.99
CA MET A 303 -17.29 1.33 0.82
C MET A 303 -16.16 0.89 -0.14
N PRO A 304 -15.58 -0.32 -0.03
CA PRO A 304 -14.66 -0.83 -1.04
C PRO A 304 -15.24 -0.88 -2.47
N VAL A 305 -16.50 -1.30 -2.61
CA VAL A 305 -17.16 -1.39 -3.93
C VAL A 305 -17.37 0.00 -4.52
N LEU A 306 -17.88 0.95 -3.73
CA LEU A 306 -18.04 2.35 -4.14
C LEU A 306 -16.70 2.93 -4.61
N MET A 307 -15.63 2.81 -3.82
CA MET A 307 -14.31 3.31 -4.21
C MET A 307 -13.77 2.64 -5.49
N ALA A 308 -14.01 1.34 -5.66
CA ALA A 308 -13.58 0.60 -6.83
C ALA A 308 -14.32 1.08 -8.10
N LEU A 309 -15.65 1.21 -8.02
CA LEU A 309 -16.50 1.66 -9.11
C LEU A 309 -16.20 3.11 -9.51
N LEU A 310 -15.96 4.00 -8.56
CA LEU A 310 -15.50 5.38 -8.82
C LEU A 310 -14.13 5.38 -9.51
N GLY A 311 -13.22 4.50 -9.10
CA GLY A 311 -11.94 4.31 -9.79
C GLY A 311 -12.11 3.85 -11.23
N ILE A 312 -13.00 2.88 -11.50
CA ILE A 312 -13.33 2.41 -12.84
C ILE A 312 -14.00 3.51 -13.67
N TRP A 313 -14.90 4.30 -13.08
CA TRP A 313 -15.52 5.45 -13.74
C TRP A 313 -14.46 6.45 -14.19
N ASN A 314 -13.58 6.85 -13.29
CA ASN A 314 -12.49 7.78 -13.59
C ASN A 314 -11.53 7.21 -14.64
N ARG A 315 -11.16 5.93 -14.52
CA ARG A 315 -10.16 5.27 -15.38
C ARG A 315 -10.68 4.89 -16.76
N ASN A 316 -11.87 4.29 -16.85
CA ASN A 316 -12.40 3.70 -18.06
C ASN A 316 -13.45 4.58 -18.75
N ALA A 317 -14.26 5.32 -17.98
CA ALA A 317 -15.29 6.19 -18.54
C ALA A 317 -14.75 7.59 -18.85
N LEU A 318 -14.09 8.22 -17.88
CA LEU A 318 -13.51 9.57 -18.01
C LEU A 318 -12.06 9.57 -18.53
N GLN A 319 -11.41 8.41 -18.55
CA GLN A 319 -10.08 8.16 -19.15
C GLN A 319 -8.93 8.88 -18.43
N TYR A 320 -9.07 9.12 -17.13
CA TYR A 320 -7.99 9.64 -16.30
C TYR A 320 -6.94 8.56 -16.02
N SER A 321 -5.67 8.93 -16.15
CA SER A 321 -4.57 7.95 -16.18
C SER A 321 -3.92 7.68 -14.83
N SER A 322 -4.14 8.56 -13.87
CA SER A 322 -3.43 8.58 -12.59
C SER A 322 -4.40 8.66 -11.42
N LEU A 323 -3.93 8.23 -10.25
CA LEU A 323 -4.60 8.40 -8.97
C LEU A 323 -3.60 8.96 -7.95
N ALA A 324 -3.90 10.11 -7.37
CA ALA A 324 -3.12 10.69 -6.29
C ALA A 324 -3.65 10.20 -4.93
N ILE A 325 -2.75 9.70 -4.07
CA ILE A 325 -3.04 9.37 -2.67
C ILE A 325 -2.37 10.42 -1.78
N LEU A 326 -3.16 11.28 -1.15
CA LEU A 326 -2.66 12.43 -0.39
C LEU A 326 -3.07 12.30 1.09
N PRO A 327 -2.27 11.62 1.93
CA PRO A 327 -2.51 11.58 3.36
C PRO A 327 -2.12 12.90 4.02
N TYR A 328 -3.06 13.59 4.63
CA TYR A 328 -2.85 14.73 5.51
C TYR A 328 -2.67 14.24 6.95
N ASP A 329 -1.71 13.34 7.10
CA ASP A 329 -1.25 12.81 8.38
C ASP A 329 0.21 12.37 8.22
N HIS A 330 1.10 12.93 9.03
CA HIS A 330 2.54 12.63 8.94
C HIS A 330 2.85 11.14 9.15
N SER A 331 2.04 10.45 9.97
CA SER A 331 2.20 9.03 10.28
C SER A 331 1.99 8.16 9.04
N LEU A 332 1.13 8.61 8.11
CA LEU A 332 0.80 7.93 6.86
C LEU A 332 1.72 8.28 5.67
N ARG A 333 2.82 9.01 5.86
CA ARG A 333 3.76 9.42 4.78
C ARG A 333 4.27 8.28 3.89
N ALA A 334 4.32 7.04 4.41
CA ALA A 334 4.74 5.88 3.64
C ALA A 334 3.60 5.19 2.86
N LEU A 335 2.33 5.53 3.13
CA LEU A 335 1.16 4.90 2.53
C LEU A 335 1.11 4.97 1.00
N PRO A 336 1.45 6.11 0.33
CA PRO A 336 1.46 6.15 -1.13
C PRO A 336 2.39 5.11 -1.75
N GLY A 337 3.57 4.88 -1.15
CA GLY A 337 4.52 3.88 -1.62
C GLY A 337 4.04 2.43 -1.41
N TYR A 338 3.26 2.17 -0.37
CA TYR A 338 2.60 0.87 -0.19
C TYR A 338 1.51 0.64 -1.24
N LEU A 339 0.65 1.63 -1.48
CA LEU A 339 -0.42 1.50 -2.47
C LEU A 339 0.10 1.45 -3.91
N GLN A 340 1.27 2.04 -4.19
CA GLN A 340 1.99 1.79 -5.44
C GLN A 340 2.25 0.31 -5.67
N GLN A 341 2.74 -0.40 -4.65
CA GLN A 341 2.92 -1.85 -4.77
C GLN A 341 1.56 -2.55 -4.83
N THR A 342 0.70 -2.34 -3.82
CA THR A 342 -0.49 -3.16 -3.62
C THR A 342 -1.49 -3.00 -4.77
N ASP A 343 -1.67 -1.79 -5.33
CA ASP A 343 -2.56 -1.54 -6.47
C ASP A 343 -1.89 -1.93 -7.80
N MET A 344 -0.73 -1.33 -8.12
CA MET A 344 -0.14 -1.45 -9.46
C MET A 344 0.43 -2.86 -9.73
N GLU A 345 1.01 -3.54 -8.73
CA GLU A 345 1.48 -4.92 -8.90
C GLU A 345 0.30 -5.90 -9.01
N SER A 346 -0.84 -5.60 -8.38
CA SER A 346 -2.05 -6.41 -8.48
C SER A 346 -2.73 -6.24 -9.84
N ASN A 347 -3.10 -5.01 -10.18
CA ASN A 347 -4.02 -4.70 -11.27
C ASN A 347 -3.33 -4.08 -12.50
N GLY A 348 -2.02 -3.85 -12.48
CA GLY A 348 -1.21 -3.44 -13.63
C GLY A 348 -1.02 -4.56 -14.64
N LYS A 349 -2.12 -5.17 -15.09
CA LYS A 349 -2.17 -6.32 -16.00
C LYS A 349 -2.79 -5.92 -17.32
N SER A 350 -2.55 -6.72 -18.35
CA SER A 350 -3.13 -6.48 -19.68
C SER A 350 -3.74 -7.73 -20.31
N VAL A 351 -3.84 -8.82 -19.53
CA VAL A 351 -4.36 -10.11 -19.94
C VAL A 351 -5.45 -10.52 -18.96
N SER A 352 -6.54 -11.08 -19.48
CA SER A 352 -7.69 -11.55 -18.71
C SER A 352 -7.40 -12.87 -18.00
N ASN A 353 -8.32 -13.26 -17.11
CA ASN A 353 -8.31 -14.56 -16.45
C ASN A 353 -8.44 -15.76 -17.42
N THR A 354 -8.86 -15.52 -18.66
CA THR A 354 -8.93 -16.54 -19.73
C THR A 354 -7.70 -16.56 -20.64
N GLY A 355 -6.74 -15.65 -20.42
CA GLY A 355 -5.51 -15.56 -21.22
C GLY A 355 -5.61 -14.65 -22.45
N GLU A 356 -6.71 -13.92 -22.61
CA GLU A 356 -6.93 -13.01 -23.73
C GLU A 356 -6.42 -11.60 -23.44
N LYS A 357 -5.99 -10.87 -24.47
CA LYS A 357 -5.61 -9.46 -24.31
C LYS A 357 -6.85 -8.63 -23.92
N LEU A 358 -6.73 -7.86 -22.84
CA LEU A 358 -7.79 -6.94 -22.42
C LEU A 358 -7.94 -5.79 -23.43
N ALA A 359 -9.18 -5.46 -23.78
CA ALA A 359 -9.52 -4.37 -24.69
C ALA A 359 -9.59 -2.99 -24.02
N TRP A 360 -9.37 -2.92 -22.71
CA TRP A 360 -9.45 -1.70 -21.91
C TRP A 360 -8.19 -1.52 -21.06
N GLN A 361 -8.01 -0.28 -20.59
CA GLN A 361 -7.00 0.05 -19.58
C GLN A 361 -7.41 -0.50 -18.20
N THR A 362 -6.41 -0.87 -17.39
CA THR A 362 -6.58 -1.44 -16.05
C THR A 362 -6.11 -0.45 -14.99
N ALA A 363 -5.26 -0.82 -14.03
CA ALA A 363 -4.83 0.06 -12.95
C ALA A 363 -4.33 1.45 -13.45
N PRO A 364 -4.63 2.53 -12.71
CA PRO A 364 -4.01 3.83 -12.95
C PRO A 364 -2.56 3.83 -12.43
N THR A 365 -1.79 4.84 -12.81
CA THR A 365 -0.53 5.13 -12.10
C THR A 365 -0.86 5.73 -10.73
N VAL A 366 -0.47 5.03 -9.67
CA VAL A 366 -0.62 5.51 -8.29
C VAL A 366 0.60 6.31 -7.88
N PHE A 367 0.39 7.51 -7.33
CA PHE A 367 1.47 8.32 -6.76
C PHE A 367 0.94 9.17 -5.61
N GLY A 368 1.84 9.82 -4.87
CA GLY A 368 1.44 10.74 -3.82
C GLY A 368 2.53 11.02 -2.81
N GLN A 369 2.21 11.93 -1.89
CA GLN A 369 3.03 12.33 -0.76
C GLN A 369 2.10 12.86 0.34
N GLU A 370 2.56 12.88 1.59
CA GLU A 370 1.85 13.53 2.67
C GLU A 370 1.55 15.02 2.40
N GLY A 371 0.36 15.46 2.80
CA GLY A 371 0.03 16.87 2.95
C GLY A 371 0.68 17.46 4.21
N THR A 372 1.08 18.73 4.21
CA THR A 372 0.99 19.73 3.13
C THR A 372 2.17 19.69 2.15
N ASN A 373 3.16 18.80 2.35
CA ASN A 373 4.37 18.75 1.52
C ASN A 373 4.06 18.60 0.02
N GLY A 374 3.13 17.70 -0.34
CA GLY A 374 2.68 17.53 -1.73
C GLY A 374 2.09 18.80 -2.35
N GLN A 375 1.44 19.67 -1.55
CA GLN A 375 0.91 20.96 -2.02
C GLN A 375 2.02 21.86 -2.55
N HIS A 376 3.15 21.84 -1.88
CA HIS A 376 4.33 22.65 -2.20
C HIS A 376 5.32 21.94 -3.14
N ALA A 377 4.91 20.83 -3.77
CA ALA A 377 5.73 20.07 -4.70
C ALA A 377 5.07 19.93 -6.07
N PHE A 378 4.01 19.13 -6.19
CA PHE A 378 3.42 18.74 -7.48
C PHE A 378 1.96 19.18 -7.67
N MET A 379 1.29 19.70 -6.64
CA MET A 379 -0.12 20.12 -6.79
C MET A 379 -0.30 21.32 -7.74
N GLN A 380 0.77 22.05 -8.04
CA GLN A 380 0.79 23.00 -9.16
C GLN A 380 0.31 22.36 -10.47
N LEU A 381 0.83 21.16 -10.80
CA LEU A 381 0.40 20.39 -11.96
C LEU A 381 -1.08 20.03 -11.84
N MET A 382 -1.52 19.57 -10.68
CA MET A 382 -2.90 19.16 -10.45
C MET A 382 -3.90 20.32 -10.63
N HIS A 383 -3.54 21.54 -10.22
CA HIS A 383 -4.43 22.70 -10.31
C HIS A 383 -4.45 23.38 -11.70
N GLN A 384 -3.30 23.45 -12.38
CA GLN A 384 -3.15 24.30 -13.57
C GLN A 384 -2.72 23.57 -14.86
N SER A 385 -2.31 22.30 -14.80
CA SER A 385 -2.17 21.50 -16.03
C SER A 385 -3.55 21.10 -16.56
N ASP A 386 -3.67 20.74 -17.84
CA ASP A 386 -4.90 20.17 -18.40
C ASP A 386 -5.17 18.73 -17.91
N ASP A 387 -4.16 18.04 -17.38
CA ASP A 387 -4.32 16.68 -16.85
C ASP A 387 -5.22 16.67 -15.61
N ILE A 388 -6.23 15.79 -15.60
CA ILE A 388 -7.15 15.62 -14.48
C ILE A 388 -6.70 14.40 -13.68
N ILE A 389 -6.37 14.65 -12.42
CA ILE A 389 -5.84 13.62 -11.51
C ILE A 389 -6.84 13.43 -10.37
N PRO A 390 -7.67 12.37 -10.44
CA PRO A 390 -8.47 11.91 -9.31
C PRO A 390 -7.60 11.77 -8.06
N THR A 391 -8.16 12.17 -6.91
CA THR A 391 -7.41 12.22 -5.66
C THR A 391 -8.18 11.59 -4.51
N ASP A 392 -7.52 10.71 -3.76
CA ASP A 392 -7.99 10.25 -2.45
C ASP A 392 -7.24 11.08 -1.37
N PHE A 393 -7.94 12.03 -0.75
CA PHE A 393 -7.48 12.73 0.45
C PHE A 393 -7.76 11.87 1.67
N ILE A 394 -6.80 11.75 2.58
CA ILE A 394 -6.95 10.94 3.81
C ILE A 394 -6.51 11.78 5.00
N VAL A 395 -7.36 11.98 6.01
CA VAL A 395 -7.02 12.81 7.18
C VAL A 395 -7.64 12.28 8.47
N CYS A 396 -6.88 12.38 9.56
CA CYS A 396 -7.39 12.11 10.91
C CYS A 396 -8.02 13.37 11.50
N LEU A 397 -9.21 13.25 12.09
CA LEU A 397 -9.88 14.37 12.76
C LEU A 397 -9.13 14.79 14.03
N LYS A 398 -8.54 13.82 14.74
CA LYS A 398 -7.61 14.04 15.85
C LYS A 398 -6.18 13.72 15.42
N GLY A 399 -5.28 14.69 15.63
CA GLY A 399 -3.86 14.53 15.35
C GLY A 399 -3.13 13.79 16.46
N ALA A 400 -2.04 13.10 16.10
CA ALA A 400 -1.19 12.38 17.05
C ALA A 400 -0.34 13.30 17.96
N SER A 401 -0.26 14.61 17.66
CA SER A 401 0.56 15.57 18.40
C SER A 401 -0.26 16.40 19.38
N HIS A 402 0.39 16.93 20.42
CA HIS A 402 -0.23 17.87 21.37
C HIS A 402 -0.25 19.33 20.88
N LEU A 403 -0.16 19.56 19.56
CA LEU A 403 -0.14 20.90 18.93
C LEU A 403 -1.44 21.13 18.15
N PRO A 404 -2.55 21.52 18.82
CA PRO A 404 -3.87 21.58 18.20
C PRO A 404 -3.97 22.60 17.05
N GLU A 405 -3.28 23.73 17.15
CA GLU A 405 -3.27 24.75 16.08
C GLU A 405 -2.65 24.21 14.80
N HIS A 406 -1.57 23.42 14.90
CA HIS A 406 -0.95 22.77 13.75
C HIS A 406 -1.91 21.77 13.11
N HIS A 407 -2.62 20.98 13.91
CA HIS A 407 -3.59 20.02 13.39
C HIS A 407 -4.78 20.71 12.72
N GLN A 408 -5.27 21.80 13.30
CA GLN A 408 -6.35 22.59 12.70
C GLN A 408 -5.93 23.15 11.34
N VAL A 409 -4.71 23.70 11.21
CA VAL A 409 -4.18 24.19 9.94
C VAL A 409 -4.03 23.06 8.92
N LEU A 410 -3.55 21.88 9.35
CA LEU A 410 -3.41 20.71 8.48
C LEU A 410 -4.76 20.26 7.92
N VAL A 411 -5.78 20.12 8.76
CA VAL A 411 -7.14 19.74 8.38
C VAL A 411 -7.78 20.79 7.46
N ALA A 412 -7.64 22.08 7.80
CA ALA A 412 -8.13 23.18 6.97
C ALA A 412 -7.52 23.14 5.57
N ASN A 413 -6.22 22.85 5.47
CA ASN A 413 -5.53 22.67 4.20
C ASN A 413 -6.00 21.43 3.43
N CYS A 414 -6.33 20.32 4.10
CA CYS A 414 -6.90 19.14 3.44
C CYS A 414 -8.23 19.49 2.78
N PHE A 415 -9.13 20.13 3.54
CA PHE A 415 -10.46 20.48 3.06
C PHE A 415 -10.39 21.55 1.96
N ALA A 416 -9.59 22.59 2.15
CA ALA A 416 -9.40 23.65 1.16
C ALA A 416 -8.85 23.10 -0.17
N GLN A 417 -7.93 22.13 -0.14
CA GLN A 417 -7.41 21.55 -1.39
C GLN A 417 -8.44 20.67 -2.10
N SER A 418 -9.24 19.89 -1.37
CA SER A 418 -10.35 19.14 -1.97
C SER A 418 -11.41 20.06 -2.61
N GLU A 419 -11.69 21.21 -1.97
CA GLU A 419 -12.59 22.25 -2.47
C GLU A 419 -12.01 22.95 -3.70
N ALA A 420 -10.74 23.34 -3.66
CA ALA A 420 -10.06 24.02 -4.75
C ALA A 420 -9.99 23.18 -6.03
N LEU A 421 -9.70 21.87 -5.91
CA LEU A 421 -9.70 20.95 -7.03
C LEU A 421 -11.08 20.83 -7.69
N MET A 422 -12.16 20.86 -6.91
CA MET A 422 -13.52 20.84 -7.42
C MET A 422 -13.91 22.18 -8.07
N ARG A 423 -13.72 23.29 -7.36
CA ARG A 423 -14.23 24.60 -7.74
C ARG A 423 -13.41 25.26 -8.85
N GLY A 424 -12.09 25.17 -8.76
CA GLY A 424 -11.20 25.96 -9.60
C GLY A 424 -11.35 27.46 -9.37
N LYS A 425 -10.95 28.24 -10.37
CA LYS A 425 -11.02 29.69 -10.37
C LYS A 425 -11.16 30.19 -11.80
N THR A 426 -12.29 30.80 -12.11
CA THR A 426 -12.60 31.26 -13.47
C THR A 426 -11.81 32.51 -13.85
N LEU A 427 -11.61 32.73 -15.15
CA LEU A 427 -10.92 33.93 -15.65
C LEU A 427 -11.58 35.22 -15.13
N ALA A 428 -12.92 35.29 -15.15
CA ALA A 428 -13.66 36.46 -14.67
C ALA A 428 -13.47 36.72 -13.17
N GLU A 429 -13.44 35.67 -12.33
CA GLU A 429 -13.13 35.82 -10.90
C GLU A 429 -11.70 36.36 -10.70
N VAL A 430 -10.74 35.88 -11.48
CA VAL A 430 -9.35 36.34 -11.41
C VAL A 430 -9.23 37.79 -11.88
N GLU A 431 -9.84 38.15 -13.00
CA GLU A 431 -9.86 39.53 -13.52
C GLU A 431 -10.43 40.49 -12.49
N GLY A 432 -11.56 40.14 -11.86
CA GLY A 432 -12.17 40.93 -10.79
C GLY A 432 -11.29 41.08 -9.55
N GLU A 433 -10.55 40.04 -9.16
CA GLU A 433 -9.59 40.14 -8.05
C GLU A 433 -8.38 41.00 -8.37
N LEU A 434 -7.86 40.93 -9.59
CA LEU A 434 -6.72 41.73 -10.02
C LEU A 434 -7.10 43.21 -10.18
N ASP A 435 -8.31 43.49 -10.68
CA ASP A 435 -8.89 44.84 -10.73
C ASP A 435 -9.06 45.42 -9.31
N ALA A 436 -9.64 44.64 -8.39
CA ALA A 436 -9.78 45.04 -6.99
C ALA A 436 -8.43 45.25 -6.27
N ALA A 437 -7.36 44.59 -6.73
CA ALA A 437 -6.00 44.79 -6.25
C ALA A 437 -5.29 46.00 -6.88
N GLY A 438 -5.95 46.72 -7.79
CA GLY A 438 -5.46 47.97 -8.40
C GLY A 438 -4.48 47.80 -9.56
N LEU A 439 -4.47 46.63 -10.20
CA LEU A 439 -3.65 46.40 -11.40
C LEU A 439 -4.22 47.14 -12.61
N THR A 440 -3.36 47.48 -13.56
CA THR A 440 -3.78 48.09 -14.83
C THR A 440 -4.45 47.07 -15.75
N PRO A 441 -5.29 47.49 -16.70
CA PRO A 441 -5.93 46.57 -17.65
C PRO A 441 -4.94 45.67 -18.42
N ASP A 442 -3.77 46.19 -18.78
CA ASP A 442 -2.72 45.43 -19.48
C ASP A 442 -2.10 44.34 -18.58
N GLU A 443 -1.87 44.66 -17.31
CA GLU A 443 -1.39 43.69 -16.32
C GLU A 443 -2.44 42.62 -16.03
N ILE A 444 -3.71 43.00 -15.91
CA ILE A 444 -4.84 42.07 -15.73
C ILE A 444 -4.93 41.11 -16.91
N SER A 445 -4.96 41.63 -18.14
CA SER A 445 -5.07 40.82 -19.36
C SER A 445 -3.93 39.81 -19.48
N THR A 446 -2.72 40.18 -19.05
CA THR A 446 -1.56 39.29 -19.04
C THR A 446 -1.65 38.24 -17.93
N LEU A 447 -1.93 38.66 -16.69
CA LEU A 447 -1.80 37.81 -15.51
C LEU A 447 -3.01 36.89 -15.26
N ALA A 448 -4.21 37.30 -15.69
CA ALA A 448 -5.43 36.61 -15.30
C ALA A 448 -5.49 35.15 -15.81
N SER A 449 -5.03 34.91 -17.05
CA SER A 449 -4.96 33.56 -17.61
C SER A 449 -4.00 32.66 -16.82
N HIS A 450 -2.89 33.21 -16.31
CA HIS A 450 -1.92 32.45 -15.49
C HIS A 450 -2.43 32.11 -14.08
N LYS A 451 -3.39 32.88 -13.55
CA LYS A 451 -3.98 32.65 -12.22
C LYS A 451 -5.32 31.90 -12.27
N THR A 452 -5.81 31.58 -13.46
CA THR A 452 -6.98 30.73 -13.68
C THR A 452 -6.65 29.30 -13.24
N MET A 453 -7.62 28.61 -12.64
CA MET A 453 -7.49 27.22 -12.22
C MET A 453 -8.68 26.43 -12.77
N LYS A 454 -8.41 25.28 -13.40
CA LYS A 454 -9.42 24.55 -14.18
C LYS A 454 -10.60 24.04 -13.34
N GLY A 455 -10.37 23.74 -12.06
CA GLY A 455 -11.35 23.07 -11.22
C GLY A 455 -11.78 21.72 -11.79
N ASN A 456 -13.01 21.32 -11.50
CA ASN A 456 -13.67 20.13 -12.02
C ASN A 456 -12.87 18.82 -11.89
N THR A 457 -11.97 18.76 -10.91
CA THR A 457 -11.12 17.61 -10.65
C THR A 457 -11.74 16.76 -9.54
N PRO A 458 -12.06 15.48 -9.80
CA PRO A 458 -12.78 14.66 -8.83
C PRO A 458 -11.90 14.25 -7.66
N SER A 459 -12.49 14.14 -6.48
CA SER A 459 -11.80 13.64 -5.29
C SER A 459 -12.71 12.85 -4.36
N ASN A 460 -12.09 11.99 -3.57
CA ASN A 460 -12.66 11.42 -2.35
C ASN A 460 -11.96 12.04 -1.14
N THR A 461 -12.69 12.21 -0.05
CA THR A 461 -12.13 12.56 1.26
C THR A 461 -12.46 11.44 2.24
N LEU A 462 -11.43 10.73 2.68
CA LEU A 462 -11.51 9.69 3.69
C LEU A 462 -11.09 10.25 5.04
N LEU A 463 -12.02 10.24 6.00
CA LEU A 463 -11.81 10.70 7.37
C LEU A 463 -11.65 9.48 8.28
N LEU A 464 -10.68 9.59 9.18
CA LEU A 464 -10.52 8.71 10.33
C LEU A 464 -10.69 9.56 11.58
N GLU A 465 -11.28 9.01 12.64
CA GLU A 465 -11.39 9.77 13.90
C GLU A 465 -9.99 10.09 14.45
N GLU A 466 -9.11 9.10 14.48
CA GLU A 466 -7.70 9.19 14.89
C GLU A 466 -6.90 8.02 14.29
N MET A 467 -5.57 8.09 14.30
CA MET A 467 -4.72 7.01 13.78
C MET A 467 -4.49 5.91 14.84
N THR A 468 -5.45 5.01 15.02
CA THR A 468 -5.32 3.80 15.87
C THR A 468 -4.89 2.56 15.07
N PRO A 469 -4.45 1.47 15.74
CA PRO A 469 -4.26 0.18 15.09
C PRO A 469 -5.51 -0.28 14.34
N GLU A 470 -6.70 -0.22 14.95
CA GLU A 470 -7.96 -0.59 14.32
C GLU A 470 -8.22 0.20 13.04
N ASN A 471 -8.09 1.54 13.12
CA ASN A 471 -8.37 2.43 12.00
C ASN A 471 -7.37 2.24 10.85
N LEU A 472 -6.09 1.99 11.16
CA LEU A 472 -5.11 1.60 10.13
C LEU A 472 -5.46 0.25 9.50
N GLY A 473 -5.87 -0.72 10.32
CA GLY A 473 -6.27 -2.04 9.84
C GLY A 473 -7.42 -1.97 8.84
N ALA A 474 -8.47 -1.24 9.21
CA ALA A 474 -9.62 -0.97 8.36
C ALA A 474 -9.21 -0.23 7.07
N LEU A 475 -8.33 0.77 7.16
CA LEU A 475 -7.82 1.53 6.02
C LEU A 475 -7.07 0.65 5.02
N LEU A 476 -6.16 -0.20 5.49
CA LEU A 476 -5.41 -1.10 4.61
C LEU A 476 -6.35 -2.11 3.94
N ALA A 477 -7.25 -2.74 4.70
CA ALA A 477 -8.25 -3.69 4.18
C ALA A 477 -9.21 -3.04 3.18
N LEU A 478 -9.60 -1.78 3.38
CA LEU A 478 -10.43 -1.02 2.45
C LEU A 478 -9.80 -0.96 1.06
N TYR A 479 -8.49 -0.62 0.99
CA TYR A 479 -7.78 -0.58 -0.28
C TYR A 479 -7.55 -1.98 -0.86
N GLU A 480 -7.26 -2.99 -0.05
CA GLU A 480 -7.14 -4.39 -0.52
C GLU A 480 -8.43 -4.83 -1.24
N HIS A 481 -9.60 -4.58 -0.65
CA HIS A 481 -10.89 -4.93 -1.24
C HIS A 481 -11.25 -4.07 -2.45
N LYS A 482 -10.95 -2.76 -2.43
CA LYS A 482 -11.08 -1.88 -3.61
C LYS A 482 -10.33 -2.48 -4.80
N ILE A 483 -9.08 -2.88 -4.58
CA ILE A 483 -8.20 -3.47 -5.61
C ILE A 483 -8.78 -4.80 -6.12
N PHE A 484 -9.27 -5.65 -5.22
CA PHE A 484 -9.95 -6.90 -5.61
C PHE A 484 -11.17 -6.64 -6.51
N VAL A 485 -12.07 -5.74 -6.12
CA VAL A 485 -13.28 -5.42 -6.90
C VAL A 485 -12.90 -4.93 -8.30
N GLN A 486 -11.89 -4.04 -8.39
CA GLN A 486 -11.40 -3.57 -9.68
C GLN A 486 -10.85 -4.70 -10.56
N GLY A 487 -10.08 -5.62 -9.98
CA GLY A 487 -9.55 -6.78 -10.68
C GLY A 487 -10.64 -7.71 -11.22
N VAL A 488 -11.68 -7.96 -10.41
CA VAL A 488 -12.86 -8.73 -10.83
C VAL A 488 -13.56 -8.10 -12.02
N ILE A 489 -13.87 -6.80 -11.95
CA ILE A 489 -14.57 -6.09 -13.02
C ILE A 489 -13.70 -6.02 -14.29
N TRP A 490 -12.39 -5.76 -14.15
CA TRP A 490 -11.45 -5.81 -15.28
C TRP A 490 -11.17 -7.23 -15.79
N GLN A 491 -11.71 -8.27 -15.15
CA GLN A 491 -11.58 -9.67 -15.53
C GLN A 491 -10.12 -10.15 -15.56
N LEU A 492 -9.29 -9.66 -14.64
CA LEU A 492 -7.85 -9.97 -14.54
C LEU A 492 -7.51 -10.69 -13.23
N ASN A 493 -6.27 -11.20 -13.15
CA ASN A 493 -5.76 -11.84 -11.93
C ASN A 493 -5.00 -10.81 -11.10
N SER A 494 -5.57 -10.39 -9.98
CA SER A 494 -4.96 -9.42 -9.06
C SER A 494 -3.85 -10.01 -8.19
N PHE A 495 -3.64 -11.33 -8.22
CA PHE A 495 -2.88 -12.04 -7.18
C PHE A 495 -1.60 -12.71 -7.68
N ASP A 496 -1.34 -12.69 -9.00
CA ASP A 496 -0.05 -13.04 -9.59
C ASP A 496 0.82 -11.80 -9.89
N GLN A 497 2.06 -12.02 -10.34
CA GLN A 497 3.00 -10.95 -10.72
C GLN A 497 4.07 -11.38 -11.74
N TRP A 498 3.68 -12.07 -12.82
CA TRP A 498 4.62 -12.58 -13.85
C TRP A 498 5.53 -11.50 -14.47
N GLY A 499 5.11 -10.24 -14.46
CA GLY A 499 5.88 -9.11 -15.01
C GLY A 499 7.24 -8.87 -14.36
N VAL A 500 7.50 -9.41 -13.17
CA VAL A 500 8.79 -9.21 -12.46
C VAL A 500 9.90 -10.19 -12.88
N GLU A 501 9.57 -11.25 -13.62
CA GLU A 501 10.51 -12.36 -13.86
C GLU A 501 11.60 -12.03 -14.87
N LEU A 502 11.27 -11.37 -15.97
CA LEU A 502 12.23 -11.04 -17.02
C LEU A 502 13.37 -10.17 -16.49
N GLY A 503 13.04 -9.17 -15.65
CA GLY A 503 14.04 -8.32 -15.01
C GLY A 503 15.01 -9.11 -14.14
N LYS A 504 14.52 -10.10 -13.37
CA LYS A 504 15.36 -10.98 -12.54
C LYS A 504 16.27 -11.87 -13.39
N GLN A 505 15.74 -12.47 -14.45
CA GLN A 505 16.52 -13.32 -15.36
C GLN A 505 17.63 -12.53 -16.08
N LEU A 506 17.29 -11.35 -16.60
CA LEU A 506 18.26 -10.45 -17.22
C LEU A 506 19.27 -9.93 -16.19
N GLY A 507 18.85 -9.62 -14.96
CA GLY A 507 19.75 -9.21 -13.88
C GLY A 507 20.84 -10.24 -13.59
N ASN A 508 20.47 -11.52 -13.49
CA ASN A 508 21.45 -12.62 -13.34
C ASN A 508 22.41 -12.71 -14.53
N SER A 509 21.89 -12.53 -15.74
CA SER A 509 22.71 -12.56 -16.97
C SER A 509 23.69 -11.39 -17.02
N ILE A 510 23.25 -10.17 -16.65
CA ILE A 510 24.08 -8.98 -16.57
C ILE A 510 25.15 -9.14 -15.48
N LEU A 511 24.79 -9.65 -14.31
CA LEU A 511 25.74 -9.90 -13.23
C LEU A 511 26.79 -10.93 -13.63
N SER A 512 26.40 -12.00 -14.32
CA SER A 512 27.33 -12.97 -14.90
C SER A 512 28.30 -12.31 -15.88
N ALA A 513 27.79 -11.47 -16.80
CA ALA A 513 28.61 -10.74 -17.75
C ALA A 513 29.56 -9.72 -17.11
N ILE A 514 29.12 -9.03 -16.05
CA ILE A 514 29.99 -8.16 -15.23
C ILE A 514 31.16 -8.96 -14.67
N ASN A 515 30.90 -10.18 -14.19
CA ASN A 515 31.89 -11.11 -13.65
C ASN A 515 32.68 -11.90 -14.71
N GLY A 516 32.70 -11.44 -15.97
CA GLY A 516 33.49 -12.05 -17.05
C GLY A 516 32.76 -13.15 -17.84
N GLY A 517 31.45 -13.34 -17.62
CA GLY A 517 30.60 -14.22 -18.41
C GLY A 517 30.32 -13.71 -19.83
N GLU A 518 29.58 -14.49 -20.61
CA GLU A 518 29.27 -14.14 -22.00
C GLU A 518 28.34 -12.92 -22.13
N MET A 519 28.60 -12.11 -23.17
CA MET A 519 27.84 -10.89 -23.49
C MET A 519 27.05 -10.97 -24.80
N SER A 520 27.20 -12.05 -25.57
CA SER A 520 26.73 -12.20 -26.96
C SER A 520 25.21 -11.99 -27.11
N MET A 521 24.43 -12.44 -26.12
CA MET A 521 22.97 -12.35 -26.09
C MET A 521 22.44 -10.99 -25.60
N LEU A 522 23.32 -10.08 -25.17
CA LEU A 522 22.95 -8.77 -24.65
C LEU A 522 22.96 -7.71 -25.76
N SER A 523 22.10 -6.69 -25.62
CA SER A 523 22.10 -5.56 -26.54
C SER A 523 23.44 -4.81 -26.55
N ALA A 524 23.80 -4.19 -27.68
CA ALA A 524 25.02 -3.39 -27.78
C ALA A 524 25.11 -2.28 -26.72
N SER A 525 23.96 -1.70 -26.33
CA SER A 525 23.87 -0.73 -25.24
C SER A 525 24.30 -1.36 -23.90
N SER A 526 23.71 -2.50 -23.53
CA SER A 526 24.03 -3.23 -22.29
C SER A 526 25.50 -3.64 -22.24
N GLN A 527 26.05 -4.15 -23.35
CA GLN A 527 27.47 -4.51 -23.45
C GLN A 527 28.38 -3.30 -23.20
N ASN A 528 28.05 -2.15 -23.78
CA ASN A 528 28.82 -0.92 -23.58
C ASN A 528 28.74 -0.42 -22.13
N LEU A 529 27.58 -0.52 -21.48
CA LEU A 529 27.42 -0.15 -20.06
C LEU A 529 28.25 -1.06 -19.14
N ILE A 530 28.24 -2.37 -19.38
CA ILE A 530 29.07 -3.34 -18.63
C ILE A 530 30.55 -3.03 -18.80
N LYS A 531 31.00 -2.77 -20.04
CA LYS A 531 32.39 -2.38 -20.33
C LYS A 531 32.78 -1.11 -19.57
N ARG A 532 31.90 -0.11 -19.52
CA ARG A 532 32.12 1.13 -18.76
C ARG A 532 32.23 0.85 -17.26
N PHE A 533 31.32 0.06 -16.70
CA PHE A 533 31.37 -0.34 -15.29
C PHE A 533 32.68 -1.06 -14.96
N ASN A 534 33.04 -2.12 -15.68
CA ASN A 534 34.27 -2.87 -15.46
C ASN A 534 35.54 -2.02 -15.63
N SER A 535 35.54 -1.05 -16.56
CA SER A 535 36.67 -0.12 -16.72
C SER A 535 36.84 0.86 -15.56
N SER A 536 35.76 1.14 -14.82
CA SER A 536 35.77 2.06 -13.69
C SER A 536 36.18 1.40 -12.37
N THR A 537 35.97 0.08 -12.24
CA THR A 537 36.27 -0.71 -11.03
C THR A 537 37.60 -1.45 -11.08
N ASN A 538 38.21 -1.61 -12.26
CA ASN A 538 39.56 -2.17 -12.42
C ASN A 538 40.70 -1.14 -12.20
N LYS A 539 40.39 0.01 -11.60
CA LYS A 539 41.36 0.98 -11.07
C LYS A 539 41.35 0.89 -9.56
#